data_AF-A0A2G6B9T0-F1
#
_entry.id   AF-A0A2G6B9T0-F1
#
_cell.length_a   1.000
_cell.length_b   1.000
_cell.length_c   1.000
_cell.angle_alpha   90.00
_cell.angle_beta   90.00
_cell.angle_gamma   90.00
#
_symmetry.space_group_name_H-M   'P 1'
#
loop_
_entity.id
_entity.type
_entity.pdbx_description
1 polymer ?
#
loop_
_entity_poly.entity_id
_entity_poly.type
_entity_poly.pdbx_seq_one_letter_code
_entity_poly.pdbx_strand_id
1 'polypeptide(L)' 'MFKLAIENTDALRPASEVMDIQRLGVMRSTSLSFLRILIRKMMREAWEIEQTTFDIDDEGYGEALYSITTP' A
#
# COMPACT_ATOMS: atom_id res chain seq x y z
N MET A 1 33.01 -0.14 21.21
CA MET A 1 33.59 -1.11 20.23
C MET A 1 32.48 -2.08 19.82
N PHE A 2 32.01 -1.98 18.57
CA PHE A 2 31.25 -2.93 17.73
C PHE A 2 30.17 -3.92 18.29
N LYS A 3 28.90 -3.61 17.99
CA LYS A 3 27.86 -4.26 17.10
C LYS A 3 27.33 -5.72 17.28
N LEU A 4 26.05 -5.87 16.86
CA LEU A 4 25.14 -7.01 16.56
C LEU A 4 24.32 -7.57 17.74
N ALA A 5 23.01 -7.83 17.69
CA ALA A 5 21.97 -7.83 16.64
C ALA A 5 20.63 -7.36 17.28
N ILE A 6 19.64 -6.92 16.48
CA ILE A 6 18.30 -6.62 17.01
C ILE A 6 17.59 -7.95 17.25
N GLU A 7 17.80 -8.54 18.43
CA GLU A 7 16.90 -9.54 18.99
C GLU A 7 15.64 -8.81 19.44
N ASN A 8 14.52 -9.09 18.78
CA ASN A 8 13.23 -8.54 19.17
C ASN A 8 12.69 -9.41 20.32
N THR A 9 13.04 -9.05 21.55
CA THR A 9 12.74 -9.78 22.80
C THR A 9 11.34 -9.49 23.36
N ASP A 10 10.36 -9.17 22.51
CA ASP A 10 8.96 -9.19 22.91
C ASP A 10 8.45 -10.63 22.76
N ALA A 11 8.00 -11.23 23.87
CA ALA A 11 7.53 -12.61 23.90
C ALA A 11 6.51 -12.86 22.77
N LEU A 12 6.89 -13.73 21.82
CA LEU A 12 5.99 -14.13 20.75
C LEU A 12 4.75 -14.77 21.35
N ARG A 13 3.56 -14.35 20.88
CA ARG A 13 2.30 -14.98 21.26
C ARG A 13 2.27 -16.44 20.82
N PRO A 14 1.69 -17.36 21.62
CA PRO A 14 1.66 -18.78 21.31
C PRO A 14 0.94 -19.04 19.98
N ALA A 15 1.40 -20.06 19.25
CA ALA A 15 0.86 -20.43 17.93
C ALA A 15 -0.64 -20.69 17.96
N SER A 16 -1.16 -21.27 19.05
CA SER A 16 -2.59 -21.50 19.26
C SER A 16 -3.43 -20.22 19.28
N GLU A 17 -2.83 -19.08 19.61
CA GLU A 17 -3.50 -17.77 19.63
C GLU A 17 -3.46 -17.10 18.25
N VAL A 18 -2.38 -17.27 17.49
CA VAL A 18 -2.15 -16.54 16.22
C VAL A 18 -2.46 -17.36 14.95
N MET A 19 -2.42 -18.70 15.01
CA MET A 19 -2.61 -19.61 13.86
C MET A 19 -4.05 -20.13 13.75
N ASP A 20 -5.03 -19.23 13.88
CA ASP A 20 -6.45 -19.57 13.67
C ASP A 20 -6.83 -19.38 12.19
N ILE A 21 -7.28 -20.46 11.54
CA ILE A 21 -7.69 -20.48 10.13
C ILE A 21 -8.80 -19.46 9.84
N GLN A 22 -9.73 -19.26 10.78
CA GLN A 22 -10.80 -18.27 10.60
C GLN A 22 -10.23 -16.84 10.60
N ARG A 23 -9.24 -16.56 11.44
CA ARG A 23 -8.55 -15.25 11.47
C ARG A 23 -7.69 -15.03 10.22
N LEU A 24 -6.99 -16.06 9.76
CA LEU A 24 -6.15 -16.03 8.57
C LEU A 24 -6.97 -15.81 7.30
N GLY A 25 -8.16 -16.41 7.19
CA GLY A 25 -9.08 -16.21 6.07
C GLY A 25 -9.72 -14.82 6.03
N VAL A 26 -9.84 -14.15 7.19
CA VAL A 26 -10.36 -12.78 7.30
C VAL A 26 -9.22 -11.74 7.24
N MET A 27 -7.96 -12.19 7.25
CA MET A 27 -6.79 -11.33 7.13
C MET A 27 -6.67 -10.81 5.70
N ARG A 28 -7.38 -9.72 5.44
CA ARG A 28 -7.26 -8.96 4.18
C ARG A 28 -5.83 -8.44 4.10
N SER A 29 -5.08 -8.85 3.08
CA SER A 29 -3.92 -8.10 2.64
C SER A 29 -4.40 -6.67 2.37
N THR A 30 -4.06 -5.74 3.26
CA THR A 30 -4.68 -4.42 3.20
C THR A 30 -4.18 -3.68 1.97
N SER A 31 -5.10 -3.29 1.09
CA SER A 31 -4.86 -2.24 0.08
C SER A 31 -4.24 -1.00 0.73
N LEU A 32 -4.49 -0.78 2.03
CA LEU A 32 -3.89 0.26 2.86
C LEU A 32 -2.36 0.19 2.90
N SER A 33 -1.75 -1.00 2.95
CA SER A 33 -0.28 -1.11 2.97
C SER A 33 0.30 -0.87 1.58
N PHE A 34 -0.30 -1.49 0.56
CA PHE A 34 0.15 -1.35 -0.82
C PHE A 34 -0.01 0.09 -1.34
N LEU A 35 -1.20 0.67 -1.25
CA LEU A 35 -1.46 2.04 -1.70
C LEU A 35 -0.59 3.04 -0.94
N ARG A 36 -0.40 2.84 0.37
CA ARG A 36 0.47 3.73 1.17
C ARG A 36 1.94 3.62 0.75
N ILE A 37 2.42 2.42 0.44
CA ILE A 37 3.79 2.24 -0.07
C ILE A 37 3.92 2.89 -1.45
N LEU A 38 2.94 2.66 -2.33
CA LEU A 38 2.88 3.24 -3.66
C LEU A 38 2.86 4.76 -3.59
N ILE A 39 1.91 5.38 -2.89
CA ILE A 39 1.82 6.85 -2.72
C ILE A 39 3.13 7.42 -2.19
N ARG A 40 3.73 6.82 -1.16
CA ARG A 40 5.01 7.31 -0.65
C ARG A 40 6.14 7.16 -1.65
N LYS A 41 6.15 6.12 -2.49
CA LYS A 41 7.10 5.96 -3.59
C LYS A 41 6.90 7.06 -4.63
N MET A 42 5.66 7.25 -5.11
CA MET A 42 5.30 8.31 -6.06
C MET A 42 5.76 9.69 -5.58
N MET A 43 5.52 10.02 -4.30
CA MET A 43 5.96 11.27 -3.69
C MET A 43 7.49 11.40 -3.59
N ARG A 44 8.19 10.33 -3.16
CA ARG A 44 9.66 10.36 -3.03
C ARG A 44 10.36 10.49 -4.37
N GLU A 45 9.80 9.87 -5.40
CA GLU A 45 10.32 9.87 -6.76
C GLU A 45 9.79 11.03 -7.60
N ALA A 46 9.00 11.93 -6.99
CA ALA A 46 8.42 13.09 -7.65
C ALA A 46 7.77 12.74 -9.00
N TRP A 47 6.95 11.68 -9.01
CA TRP A 47 6.24 11.27 -10.23
C TRP A 47 5.39 12.42 -10.75
N GLU A 48 5.48 12.67 -12.05
CA GLU A 48 4.64 13.65 -12.72
C GLU A 48 3.35 12.97 -13.16
N ILE A 49 2.22 13.48 -12.67
CA ILE A 49 0.89 12.97 -12.99
C ILE A 49 0.16 14.09 -13.73
N GLU A 50 -0.18 13.85 -14.98
CA GLU A 50 -0.89 14.78 -15.84
C GLU A 50 -2.30 14.25 -16.14
N GLN A 51 -3.31 15.09 -15.93
CA GLN A 51 -4.67 14.80 -16.37
C GLN A 51 -4.77 15.19 -17.85
N THR A 52 -4.58 14.21 -18.74
CA THR A 52 -4.59 14.42 -20.19
C THR A 52 -5.98 14.72 -20.73
N THR A 53 -6.99 13.99 -20.24
CA THR A 53 -8.40 14.19 -20.63
C THR A 53 -9.28 13.97 -19.42
N PHE A 54 -10.31 14.80 -19.28
CA PHE A 54 -11.38 14.60 -18.31
C PHE A 54 -12.69 14.99 -18.97
N ASP A 55 -13.30 14.00 -19.60
CA ASP A 55 -14.56 14.13 -20.33
C ASP A 55 -15.61 13.28 -19.62
N ILE A 56 -16.13 13.82 -18.53
CA ILE A 56 -17.21 13.23 -17.74
C ILE A 56 -18.38 14.20 -17.81
N ASP A 57 -19.54 13.70 -18.25
CA ASP A 57 -20.76 14.48 -18.37
C ASP A 57 -21.44 14.74 -17.01
N ASP A 58 -22.48 15.57 -17.02
CA ASP A 58 -23.25 15.95 -15.84
C ASP A 58 -24.04 14.78 -15.21
N GLU A 59 -24.20 13.67 -15.93
CA GLU A 59 -24.82 12.43 -15.43
C GLU A 59 -23.78 11.46 -14.83
N GLY A 60 -22.49 11.75 -14.97
CA GLY A 60 -21.38 10.99 -14.42
C GLY A 60 -20.82 9.91 -15.35
N TYR A 61 -21.12 9.97 -16.65
CA TYR A 61 -20.60 9.04 -17.66
C TYR A 61 -19.47 9.69 -18.46
N GLY A 62 -18.49 8.87 -18.87
CA GLY A 62 -17.37 9.32 -19.70
C GLY A 62 -16.04 8.73 -19.27
N GLU A 63 -14.94 9.39 -19.67
CA GLU A 63 -13.58 8.90 -19.51
C GLU A 63 -12.65 9.96 -18.90
N ALA A 64 -11.75 9.51 -18.01
CA ALA A 64 -10.66 10.32 -17.51
C ALA A 64 -9.34 9.61 -17.80
N LEU A 65 -8.48 10.28 -18.57
CA LEU A 65 -7.16 9.80 -18.94
C LEU A 65 -6.10 10.53 -18.11
N TYR A 66 -5.29 9.76 -17.38
CA TYR A 66 -4.14 10.26 -16.65
C TYR A 66 -2.86 9.65 -17.23
N SER A 67 -1.90 10.51 -17.55
CA SER A 67 -0.54 10.11 -17.90
C SER A 67 0.35 10.20 -16.66
N ILE A 68 1.21 9.20 -16.46
CA ILE A 68 2.14 9.14 -15.33
C ILE A 68 3.54 8.96 -15.87
N THR A 69 4.42 9.92 -15.59
CA THR A 69 5.86 9.82 -15.87
C THR A 69 6.59 9.51 -14.56
N THR A 70 7.34 8.41 -14.57
CA THR A 70 8.14 7.94 -13.43
C THR A 70 9.63 8.04 -13.78
N PRO A 71 10.53 8.27 -12.79
CA PRO A 71 11.97 8.16 -13.01
C PRO A 71 12.43 6.80 -13.54
#